data_AF-A0A6P1E263-F1
#
_entry.id   AF-A0A6P1E263-F1
#
_cell.length_a   1.000
_cell.length_b   1.000
_cell.length_c   1.000
_cell.angle_alpha   90.00
_cell.angle_beta   90.00
_cell.angle_gamma   90.00
#
_symmetry.space_group_name_H-M   'P 1'
#
loop_
_entity.id
_entity.type
_entity.pdbx_description
1 polymer ?
#
loop_
_entity_poly.entity_id
_entity_poly.type
_entity_poly.pdbx_seq_one_letter_code
_entity_poly.pdbx_strand_id
1 'polypeptide(L)'
;MTTAVDTLHAPIHPLWLRITHWVNALAVVIMVMSGWRIYNAAPLFDFRFANDITLGGWLAGALQWHFAAMWLLAANGMLYLVLNIATGRLWRRFLPLSPGTLLADLKAALRGRLSHANPARYNAVQRAAYLFVMLDILLLVLSGLVLWKSVQFPLLRGLLGGYETARYIHFFAMAGLVGFVAVHLVMVAIVPRTLITIIRGR
;
A
#
# COMPACT_ATOMS: atom_id res chain seq x y z
N MET A 1 -40.22 -0.69 33.19
CA MET A 1 -40.55 -0.79 31.76
C MET A 1 -39.30 -0.42 30.97
N THR A 2 -38.69 -1.43 30.39
CA THR A 2 -37.44 -1.43 29.61
C THR A 2 -37.60 -0.81 28.23
N THR A 3 -36.69 0.06 27.81
CA THR A 3 -36.12 0.02 26.44
C THR A 3 -34.72 0.63 26.47
N ALA A 4 -33.72 -0.23 26.57
CA ALA A 4 -32.36 0.06 26.15
C ALA A 4 -32.41 0.38 24.65
N VAL A 5 -32.15 1.64 24.30
CA VAL A 5 -31.95 2.06 22.92
C VAL A 5 -30.59 1.54 22.49
N ASP A 6 -30.64 0.34 21.92
CA ASP A 6 -29.80 -0.18 20.84
C ASP A 6 -28.44 0.53 20.68
N THR A 7 -27.44 0.08 21.44
CA THR A 7 -26.04 0.35 21.11
C THR A 7 -25.69 -0.43 19.85
N LEU A 8 -26.17 0.06 18.69
CA LEU A 8 -25.82 -0.46 17.37
C LEU A 8 -24.30 -0.51 17.30
N HIS A 9 -23.75 -1.74 17.32
CA HIS A 9 -22.31 -2.00 17.30
C HIS A 9 -21.64 -1.18 16.20
N ALA A 10 -20.89 -0.15 16.58
CA ALA A 10 -20.17 0.68 15.63
C ALA A 10 -19.26 -0.23 14.77
N PRO A 11 -19.31 -0.11 13.43
CA PRO A 11 -18.54 -0.98 12.56
C PRO A 11 -17.04 -0.85 12.84
N ILE A 12 -16.35 -2.00 12.88
CA ILE A 12 -14.91 -2.09 13.16
C ILE A 12 -14.12 -1.23 12.17
N HIS A 13 -14.56 -1.24 10.90
CA HIS A 13 -14.04 -0.41 9.82
C HIS A 13 -15.14 0.50 9.24
N PRO A 14 -14.97 1.84 9.28
CA PRO A 14 -15.96 2.74 8.70
C PRO A 14 -16.06 2.53 7.18
N LEU A 15 -17.22 2.83 6.60
CA LEU A 15 -17.50 2.57 5.17
C LEU A 15 -16.47 3.22 4.24
N TRP A 16 -16.09 4.47 4.48
CA TRP A 16 -15.09 5.17 3.67
C TRP A 16 -13.72 4.46 3.67
N LEU A 17 -13.33 3.83 4.78
CA LEU A 17 -12.06 3.11 4.90
C LEU A 17 -12.10 1.82 4.07
N ARG A 18 -13.24 1.14 4.05
CA ARG A 18 -13.45 -0.04 3.21
C ARG A 18 -13.40 0.32 1.72
N ILE A 19 -14.11 1.37 1.33
CA ILE A 19 -14.13 1.85 -0.07
C ILE A 19 -12.70 2.22 -0.51
N THR A 20 -12.02 3.07 0.25
CA THR A 20 -10.64 3.49 -0.06
C THR A 20 -9.68 2.30 -0.15
N HIS A 21 -9.83 1.28 0.70
CA HIS A 21 -9.07 0.05 0.62
C HIS A 21 -9.31 -0.72 -0.69
N TRP A 22 -10.57 -0.96 -1.07
CA TRP A 22 -10.89 -1.71 -2.30
C TRP A 22 -10.49 -0.95 -3.57
N VAL A 23 -10.63 0.39 -3.57
CA VAL A 23 -10.11 1.24 -4.65
C VAL A 23 -8.59 1.12 -4.76
N ASN A 24 -7.86 1.15 -3.64
CA ASN A 24 -6.42 0.93 -3.64
C ASN A 24 -6.05 -0.46 -4.17
N ALA A 25 -6.76 -1.51 -3.75
CA ALA A 25 -6.49 -2.88 -4.19
C ALA A 25 -6.63 -3.01 -5.71
N LEU A 26 -7.73 -2.49 -6.28
CA LEU A 26 -7.93 -2.46 -7.73
C LEU A 26 -6.83 -1.66 -8.44
N ALA A 27 -6.50 -0.48 -7.93
CA ALA A 27 -5.52 0.38 -8.57
C ALA A 27 -4.10 -0.22 -8.52
N VAL A 28 -3.71 -0.87 -7.42
CA VAL A 28 -2.43 -1.60 -7.31
C VAL A 28 -2.34 -2.71 -8.35
N VAL A 29 -3.40 -3.49 -8.57
CA VAL A 29 -3.42 -4.53 -9.62
C VAL A 29 -3.17 -3.92 -11.00
N ILE A 30 -3.88 -2.85 -11.34
CA ILE A 30 -3.71 -2.15 -12.62
C ILE A 30 -2.28 -1.59 -12.76
N MET A 31 -1.75 -0.95 -11.70
CA MET A 31 -0.39 -0.40 -11.67
C MET A 31 0.67 -1.46 -11.89
N VAL A 32 0.56 -2.61 -11.22
CA VAL A 32 1.53 -3.71 -11.31
C VAL A 32 1.50 -4.33 -12.71
N MET A 33 0.32 -4.70 -13.21
CA MET A 33 0.19 -5.36 -14.52
C MET A 33 0.64 -4.45 -15.68
N SER A 34 0.31 -3.15 -15.61
CA SER A 34 0.79 -2.17 -16.58
C SER A 34 2.28 -1.86 -16.42
N GLY A 35 2.77 -1.80 -15.17
CA GLY A 35 4.19 -1.60 -14.83
C GLY A 35 5.08 -2.73 -15.37
N TRP A 36 4.63 -3.99 -15.30
CA TRP A 36 5.31 -5.12 -15.93
C TRP A 36 5.37 -4.99 -17.45
N ARG A 37 4.32 -4.47 -18.11
CA ARG A 37 4.36 -4.20 -19.56
C ARG A 37 5.35 -3.08 -19.90
N ILE A 38 5.44 -2.03 -19.08
CA ILE A 38 6.42 -0.95 -19.21
C ILE A 38 7.84 -1.49 -19.03
N TYR A 39 8.08 -2.32 -18.01
CA TYR A 39 9.35 -3.00 -17.79
C TYR A 39 9.77 -3.82 -19.02
N ASN A 40 8.86 -4.61 -19.60
CA ASN A 40 9.15 -5.43 -20.78
C ASN A 40 9.60 -4.61 -22.01
N ALA A 41 9.25 -3.32 -22.10
CA ALA A 41 9.67 -2.46 -23.20
C ALA A 41 11.12 -1.97 -23.06
N ALA A 42 11.62 -1.86 -21.84
CA ALA A 42 13.00 -1.51 -21.53
C ALA A 42 13.45 -2.28 -20.27
N PRO A 43 13.75 -3.58 -20.40
CA PRO A 43 14.04 -4.44 -19.24
C PRO A 43 15.36 -4.05 -18.58
N LEU A 44 15.41 -4.19 -17.25
CA LEU A 44 16.65 -3.98 -16.45
C LEU A 44 17.46 -5.28 -16.28
N PHE A 45 16.82 -6.43 -16.47
CA PHE A 45 17.39 -7.75 -16.28
C PHE A 45 17.04 -8.64 -17.47
N ASP A 46 17.71 -9.78 -17.59
CA ASP A 46 17.50 -10.73 -18.70
C ASP A 46 16.26 -11.62 -18.47
N PHE A 47 15.13 -11.00 -18.17
CA PHE A 47 13.83 -11.66 -18.12
C PHE A 47 12.72 -10.72 -18.55
N ARG A 48 11.56 -11.31 -18.87
CA ARG A 48 10.33 -10.58 -19.18
C ARG A 48 9.16 -11.22 -18.47
N PHE A 49 8.17 -10.41 -18.10
CA PHE A 49 6.89 -10.92 -17.62
C PHE A 49 6.07 -11.45 -18.79
N ALA A 50 5.32 -12.54 -18.60
CA ALA A 50 4.46 -13.10 -19.65
C ALA A 50 3.39 -12.08 -20.06
N ASN A 51 3.19 -11.87 -21.37
CA ASN A 51 2.31 -10.81 -21.85
C ASN A 51 0.85 -10.99 -21.37
N ASP A 52 0.40 -12.22 -21.18
CA ASP A 52 -0.97 -12.57 -20.76
C ASP A 52 -1.33 -12.08 -19.35
N ILE A 53 -0.32 -11.84 -18.50
CA ILE A 53 -0.49 -11.30 -17.15
C ILE A 53 -0.16 -9.81 -17.06
N THR A 54 0.15 -9.17 -18.19
CA THR A 54 0.41 -7.74 -18.27
C THR A 54 -0.78 -6.97 -18.83
N LEU A 55 -0.85 -5.66 -18.58
CA LEU A 55 -1.95 -4.81 -19.03
C LEU A 55 -1.50 -3.77 -20.05
N GLY A 56 -2.37 -3.51 -21.03
CA GLY A 56 -2.21 -2.42 -22.01
C GLY A 56 -1.74 -2.87 -23.39
N GLY A 57 -1.38 -4.15 -23.58
CA GLY A 57 -1.08 -4.77 -24.88
C GLY A 57 0.24 -4.32 -25.52
N TRP A 58 0.55 -3.03 -25.50
CA TRP A 58 1.74 -2.37 -26.05
C TRP A 58 2.22 -1.26 -25.11
N LEU A 59 3.37 -0.64 -25.39
CA LEU A 59 3.98 0.34 -24.49
C LEU A 59 3.06 1.54 -24.20
N ALA A 60 2.50 2.19 -25.22
CA ALA A 60 1.66 3.37 -25.00
C ALA A 60 0.35 3.01 -24.27
N GLY A 61 -0.27 1.87 -24.60
CA GLY A 61 -1.45 1.39 -23.87
C GLY A 61 -1.14 1.07 -22.41
N ALA A 62 0.03 0.49 -22.12
CA ALA A 62 0.48 0.27 -20.75
C ALA A 62 0.67 1.58 -19.98
N LEU A 63 1.31 2.58 -20.60
CA LEU A 63 1.48 3.91 -20.02
C LEU A 63 0.13 4.58 -19.72
N GLN A 64 -0.86 4.47 -20.61
CA GLN A 64 -2.20 5.01 -20.39
C GLN A 64 -2.86 4.40 -19.15
N TRP A 65 -2.87 3.06 -19.03
CA TRP A 65 -3.42 2.37 -17.87
C TRP A 65 -2.66 2.68 -16.58
N HIS A 66 -1.33 2.77 -16.67
CA HIS A 66 -0.48 3.10 -15.53
C HIS A 66 -0.76 4.52 -15.02
N PHE A 67 -0.82 5.52 -15.90
CA PHE A 67 -1.15 6.88 -15.49
C PHE A 67 -2.60 7.02 -15.00
N ALA A 68 -3.55 6.32 -15.61
CA ALA A 68 -4.93 6.30 -15.12
C ALA A 68 -5.01 5.77 -13.68
N ALA A 69 -4.36 4.64 -13.39
CA ALA A 69 -4.33 4.08 -12.04
C ALA A 69 -3.48 4.89 -11.06
N MET A 70 -2.41 5.54 -11.52
CA MET A 70 -1.62 6.48 -10.73
C MET A 70 -2.47 7.64 -10.23
N TRP A 71 -3.28 8.26 -11.10
CA TRP A 71 -4.18 9.34 -10.70
C TRP A 71 -5.30 8.86 -9.79
N LEU A 72 -5.82 7.65 -10.02
CA LEU A 72 -6.79 7.02 -9.12
C LEU A 72 -6.21 6.82 -7.71
N LEU A 73 -4.98 6.29 -7.61
CA LEU A 73 -4.27 6.15 -6.33
C LEU A 73 -3.98 7.50 -5.67
N ALA A 74 -3.54 8.50 -6.44
CA ALA A 74 -3.26 9.83 -5.91
C ALA A 74 -4.51 10.50 -5.34
N ALA A 75 -5.63 10.47 -6.08
CA ALA A 75 -6.90 11.01 -5.64
C ALA A 75 -7.45 10.26 -4.41
N ASN A 76 -7.42 8.93 -4.43
CA ASN A 76 -7.89 8.11 -3.32
C ASN A 76 -7.00 8.26 -2.06
N GLY A 77 -5.69 8.37 -2.24
CA GLY A 77 -4.73 8.64 -1.17
C GLY A 77 -4.93 10.02 -0.55
N MET A 78 -5.19 11.04 -1.37
CA MET A 78 -5.52 12.39 -0.89
C MET A 78 -6.84 12.39 -0.10
N LEU A 79 -7.88 11.75 -0.62
CA LEU A 79 -9.16 11.59 0.07
C LEU A 79 -8.97 10.88 1.42
N TYR A 80 -8.19 9.79 1.44
CA TYR A 80 -7.87 9.07 2.67
C TYR A 80 -7.15 9.96 3.69
N LEU A 81 -6.18 10.77 3.27
CA LEU A 81 -5.45 11.69 4.14
C LEU A 81 -6.37 12.77 4.71
N VAL A 82 -7.17 13.43 3.85
CA VAL A 82 -8.14 14.46 4.24
C VAL A 82 -9.15 13.90 5.24
N LEU A 83 -9.71 12.72 5.00
CA LEU A 83 -10.66 12.09 5.91
C LEU A 83 -10.00 11.69 7.24
N ASN A 84 -8.75 11.23 7.24
CA ASN A 84 -8.04 10.92 8.49
C ASN A 84 -7.76 12.17 9.34
N ILE A 85 -7.45 13.30 8.70
CA ILE A 85 -7.25 14.60 9.36
C ILE A 85 -8.59 15.13 9.86
N ALA A 86 -9.61 15.23 9.00
CA ALA A 86 -10.93 15.77 9.32
C ALA A 86 -11.65 14.97 10.42
N THR A 87 -11.50 13.64 10.43
CA THR A 87 -12.09 12.81 11.50
C THR A 87 -11.30 12.84 12.80
N GLY A 88 -10.10 13.45 12.84
CA GLY A 88 -9.16 13.38 13.98
C GLY A 88 -8.58 11.98 14.21
N ARG A 89 -8.80 11.04 13.29
CA ARG A 89 -8.33 9.65 13.38
C ARG A 89 -6.81 9.57 13.28
N LEU A 90 -6.17 10.46 12.51
CA LEU A 90 -4.72 10.53 12.40
C LEU A 90 -4.07 10.70 13.78
N TRP A 91 -4.50 11.70 14.54
CA TRP A 91 -3.99 12.02 15.86
C TRP A 91 -4.33 10.94 16.91
N ARG A 92 -5.53 10.37 16.88
CA ARG A 92 -5.97 9.36 17.85
C ARG A 92 -5.37 7.96 17.64
N ARG A 93 -4.93 7.60 16.42
CA ARG A 93 -4.36 6.27 16.12
C ARG A 93 -2.86 6.25 15.89
N PHE A 94 -2.26 7.36 15.44
CA PHE A 94 -0.84 7.38 15.06
C PHE A 94 0.07 8.17 16.01
N LEU A 95 -0.46 8.80 17.07
CA LEU A 95 0.34 9.48 18.07
C LEU A 95 0.02 9.05 19.51
N PRO A 96 1.04 8.81 20.37
CA PRO A 96 2.47 8.99 20.11
C PRO A 96 3.17 7.67 19.70
N LEU A 97 3.69 7.61 18.48
CA LEU A 97 4.66 6.58 18.08
C LEU A 97 6.02 6.91 18.72
N SER A 98 6.32 6.36 19.89
CA SER A 98 7.65 6.46 20.50
C SER A 98 8.62 5.49 19.79
N PRO A 99 9.77 5.96 19.25
CA PRO A 99 10.78 5.11 18.61
C PRO A 99 11.25 3.93 19.48
N GLY A 100 11.25 4.10 20.81
CA GLY A 100 11.61 3.04 21.77
C GLY A 100 10.62 1.87 21.78
N THR A 101 9.33 2.12 21.54
CA THR A 101 8.31 1.05 21.46
C THR A 101 8.45 0.22 20.19
N LEU A 102 8.87 0.85 19.08
CA LEU A 102 9.10 0.17 17.81
C LEU A 102 10.25 -0.85 17.91
N LEU A 103 11.35 -0.47 18.58
CA LEU A 103 12.51 -1.33 18.82
C LEU A 103 12.19 -2.48 19.80
N ALA A 104 11.44 -2.22 20.86
CA ALA A 104 11.02 -3.24 21.82
C ALA A 104 10.11 -4.30 21.18
N ASP A 105 9.14 -3.86 20.35
CA ASP A 105 8.21 -4.72 19.64
C ASP A 105 8.90 -5.53 18.54
N LEU A 106 9.88 -4.95 17.83
CA LEU A 106 10.72 -5.66 16.86
C LEU A 106 11.48 -6.81 17.54
N LYS A 107 12.06 -6.56 18.72
CA LYS A 107 12.78 -7.57 19.51
C LYS A 107 11.85 -8.66 20.05
N ALA A 108 10.59 -8.35 20.37
CA ALA A 108 9.59 -9.32 20.80
C ALA A 108 9.07 -10.18 19.64
N ALA A 109 8.89 -9.59 18.45
CA ALA A 109 8.50 -10.27 17.22
C ALA A 109 9.57 -11.27 16.76
N LEU A 110 10.85 -10.87 16.78
CA LEU A 110 11.99 -11.74 16.51
C LEU A 110 12.10 -12.93 17.49
N ARG A 111 11.46 -12.82 18.67
CA ARG A 111 11.42 -13.86 19.70
C ARG A 111 10.15 -14.73 19.65
N GLY A 112 9.29 -14.55 18.65
CA GLY A 112 8.10 -15.39 18.43
C GLY A 112 7.02 -15.27 19.51
N ARG A 113 7.12 -14.30 20.43
CA ARG A 113 6.16 -14.11 21.54
C ARG A 113 5.11 -13.08 21.17
N LEU A 114 4.22 -13.41 20.23
CA LEU A 114 3.10 -12.53 19.89
C LEU A 114 1.83 -13.00 20.60
N SER A 115 1.49 -12.29 21.68
CA SER A 115 0.21 -12.43 22.40
C SER A 115 -0.94 -11.96 21.51
N HIS A 116 -1.92 -12.83 21.28
CA HIS A 116 -3.05 -12.66 20.36
C HIS A 116 -4.30 -12.00 20.99
N ALA A 117 -4.16 -11.21 22.04
CA ALA A 117 -5.30 -10.90 22.90
C ALA A 117 -6.25 -9.78 22.39
N ASN A 118 -5.97 -9.03 21.31
CA ASN A 118 -6.88 -7.94 20.91
C ASN A 118 -6.88 -7.60 19.40
N PRO A 119 -7.96 -7.90 18.64
CA PRO A 119 -8.14 -7.50 17.24
C PRO A 119 -8.15 -5.97 17.01
N ALA A 120 -8.35 -5.18 18.07
CA ALA A 120 -8.30 -3.72 18.02
C ALA A 120 -6.87 -3.14 18.09
N ARG A 121 -5.85 -3.97 18.38
CA ARG A 121 -4.44 -3.57 18.45
C ARG A 121 -3.61 -4.35 17.43
N TYR A 122 -2.99 -3.63 16.50
CA TYR A 122 -2.11 -4.23 15.52
C TYR A 122 -0.90 -4.89 16.19
N ASN A 123 -0.60 -6.13 15.80
CA ASN A 123 0.57 -6.83 16.30
C ASN A 123 1.87 -6.26 15.66
N ALA A 124 3.04 -6.57 16.23
CA ALA A 124 4.31 -5.98 15.78
C ALA A 124 4.62 -6.27 14.30
N VAL A 125 4.26 -7.46 13.81
CA VAL A 125 4.42 -7.87 12.40
C VAL A 125 3.53 -7.01 11.49
N GLN A 126 2.27 -6.81 11.86
CA GLN A 126 1.34 -5.94 11.13
C GLN A 126 1.82 -4.49 11.13
N ARG A 127 2.32 -3.98 12.26
CA ARG A 127 2.87 -2.62 12.34
C ARG A 127 4.11 -2.44 11.46
N ALA A 128 5.02 -3.41 11.47
CA ALA A 128 6.18 -3.41 10.57
C ALA A 128 5.75 -3.48 9.10
N ALA A 129 4.75 -4.31 8.79
CA ALA A 129 4.20 -4.45 7.44
C ALA A 129 3.51 -3.14 6.96
N TYR A 130 2.82 -2.43 7.86
CA TYR A 130 2.26 -1.10 7.55
C TYR A 130 3.33 -0.04 7.33
N LEU A 131 4.36 0.00 8.18
CA LEU A 131 5.46 0.94 8.01
C LEU A 131 6.21 0.66 6.70
N PHE A 132 6.48 -0.61 6.42
CA PHE A 132 7.08 -1.06 5.17
C PHE A 132 6.27 -0.56 3.97
N VAL A 133 4.97 -0.90 3.89
CA VAL A 133 4.17 -0.54 2.71
C VAL A 133 4.00 0.97 2.57
N MET A 134 3.97 1.74 3.67
CA MET A 134 3.94 3.21 3.62
C MET A 134 5.23 3.79 3.03
N LEU A 135 6.40 3.32 3.49
CA LEU A 135 7.69 3.79 2.98
C LEU A 135 7.92 3.32 1.54
N ASP A 136 7.50 2.11 1.21
CA ASP A 136 7.60 1.53 -0.12
C ASP A 136 6.73 2.28 -1.14
N ILE A 137 5.47 2.59 -0.79
CA ILE A 137 4.60 3.43 -1.62
C ILE A 137 5.19 4.83 -1.80
N LEU A 138 5.75 5.44 -0.75
CA LEU A 138 6.42 6.74 -0.86
C LEU A 138 7.58 6.65 -1.87
N LEU A 139 8.41 5.60 -1.77
CA LEU A 139 9.52 5.37 -2.68
C LEU A 139 9.06 5.14 -4.13
N LEU A 140 7.97 4.39 -4.34
CA LEU A 140 7.32 4.21 -5.65
C LEU A 140 6.87 5.54 -6.24
N VAL A 141 6.23 6.41 -5.44
CA VAL A 141 5.77 7.73 -5.89
C VAL A 141 6.96 8.61 -6.27
N LEU A 142 7.98 8.70 -5.41
CA LEU A 142 9.15 9.56 -5.66
C LEU A 142 9.95 9.10 -6.89
N SER A 143 10.23 7.81 -7.00
CA SER A 143 10.90 7.24 -8.16
C SER A 143 10.04 7.37 -9.42
N GLY A 144 8.73 7.13 -9.34
CA GLY A 144 7.78 7.30 -10.45
C GLY A 144 7.71 8.74 -10.97
N LEU A 145 7.77 9.74 -10.09
CA LEU A 145 7.84 11.15 -10.50
C LEU A 145 9.11 11.46 -11.29
N VAL A 146 10.26 10.88 -10.91
CA VAL A 146 11.49 11.00 -11.72
C VAL A 146 11.34 10.30 -13.06
N LEU A 147 10.72 9.12 -13.11
CA LEU A 147 10.52 8.40 -14.38
C LEU A 147 9.57 9.15 -15.33
N TRP A 148 8.52 9.79 -14.81
CA TRP A 148 7.51 10.49 -15.59
C TRP A 148 7.93 11.92 -15.97
N LYS A 149 8.60 12.63 -15.05
CA LYS A 149 8.82 14.09 -15.12
C LYS A 149 10.26 14.47 -14.73
N SER A 150 11.22 13.64 -15.14
CA SER A 150 12.67 13.77 -14.89
C SER A 150 13.23 15.19 -15.05
N VAL A 151 12.81 15.91 -16.10
CA VAL A 151 13.27 17.27 -16.40
C VAL A 151 12.69 18.30 -15.43
N GLN A 152 11.47 18.08 -14.94
CA GLN A 152 10.77 19.00 -14.04
C GLN A 152 11.15 18.79 -12.57
N PHE A 153 11.71 17.62 -12.23
CA PHE A 153 12.21 17.30 -10.89
C PHE A 153 13.71 16.98 -10.88
N PRO A 154 14.59 17.92 -11.30
CA PRO A 154 16.02 17.67 -11.42
C PRO A 154 16.70 17.42 -10.07
N LEU A 155 16.24 18.09 -9.00
CA LEU A 155 16.76 17.86 -7.65
C LEU A 155 16.43 16.45 -7.15
N LEU A 156 15.17 16.01 -7.28
CA LEU A 156 14.76 14.66 -6.87
C LEU A 156 15.50 13.59 -7.67
N ARG A 157 15.66 13.79 -8.98
CA ARG A 157 16.49 12.92 -9.82
C ARG A 157 17.94 12.86 -9.31
N GLY A 158 18.53 13.98 -8.93
CA GLY A 158 19.88 14.03 -8.35
C GLY A 158 19.96 13.24 -7.05
N LEU A 159 19.00 13.42 -6.14
CA LEU A 159 18.92 12.71 -4.86
C LEU A 159 18.73 11.19 -5.02
N LEU A 160 18.00 10.76 -6.05
CA LEU A 160 17.82 9.33 -6.38
C LEU A 160 18.99 8.75 -7.19
N GLY A 161 20.05 9.53 -7.47
CA GLY A 161 21.23 9.05 -8.19
C GLY A 161 21.06 8.96 -9.71
N GLY A 162 20.11 9.70 -10.29
CA GLY A 162 19.88 9.75 -11.74
C GLY A 162 18.63 8.99 -12.21
N TYR A 163 18.33 9.11 -13.50
CA TYR A 163 17.15 8.47 -14.12
C TYR A 163 17.26 6.95 -14.09
N GLU A 164 18.42 6.40 -14.46
CA GLU A 164 18.64 4.95 -14.46
C GLU A 164 18.52 4.36 -13.06
N THR A 165 19.17 4.97 -12.06
CA THR A 165 19.04 4.54 -10.66
C THR A 165 17.59 4.59 -10.19
N ALA A 166 16.82 5.62 -10.57
CA ALA A 166 15.40 5.70 -10.27
C ALA A 166 14.59 4.54 -10.88
N ARG A 167 14.98 4.01 -12.06
CA ARG A 167 14.32 2.81 -12.64
C ARG A 167 14.54 1.58 -11.77
N TYR A 168 15.76 1.36 -11.30
CA TYR A 168 16.06 0.25 -10.37
C TYR A 168 15.30 0.41 -9.06
N ILE A 169 15.34 1.61 -8.46
CA ILE A 169 14.59 1.91 -7.23
C ILE A 169 13.11 1.60 -7.42
N HIS A 170 12.50 2.09 -8.50
CA HIS A 170 11.09 1.87 -8.79
C HIS A 170 10.77 0.38 -8.98
N PHE A 171 11.62 -0.33 -9.71
CA PHE A 171 11.47 -1.77 -9.93
C PHE A 171 11.53 -2.57 -8.62
N PHE A 172 12.53 -2.32 -7.77
CA PHE A 172 12.66 -3.03 -6.50
C PHE A 172 11.56 -2.67 -5.51
N ALA A 173 11.11 -1.42 -5.46
CA ALA A 173 9.96 -1.03 -4.66
C ALA A 173 8.67 -1.72 -5.16
N MET A 174 8.45 -1.77 -6.48
CA MET A 174 7.32 -2.51 -7.06
C MET A 174 7.39 -4.00 -6.70
N ALA A 175 8.56 -4.63 -6.77
CA ALA A 175 8.75 -6.01 -6.35
C ALA A 175 8.47 -6.21 -4.86
N GLY A 176 8.89 -5.27 -4.02
CA GLY A 176 8.57 -5.21 -2.59
C GLY A 176 7.07 -5.15 -2.33
N LEU A 177 6.34 -4.26 -3.02
CA LEU A 177 4.89 -4.16 -2.96
C LEU A 177 4.19 -5.46 -3.36
N VAL A 178 4.62 -6.09 -4.46
CA VAL A 178 4.07 -7.37 -4.93
C VAL A 178 4.30 -8.47 -3.88
N GLY A 179 5.52 -8.54 -3.31
CA GLY A 179 5.83 -9.48 -2.23
C GLY A 179 4.96 -9.27 -0.99
N PHE A 180 4.76 -8.01 -0.59
CA PHE A 180 3.85 -7.64 0.49
C PHE A 180 2.41 -8.08 0.20
N VAL A 181 1.89 -7.82 -1.00
CA VAL A 181 0.53 -8.22 -1.41
C VAL A 181 0.38 -9.74 -1.35
N ALA A 182 1.37 -10.49 -1.84
CA ALA A 182 1.34 -11.96 -1.78
C ALA A 182 1.25 -12.47 -0.33
N VAL A 183 2.12 -11.98 0.56
CA VAL A 183 2.10 -12.33 1.99
C VAL A 183 0.79 -11.90 2.65
N HIS A 184 0.30 -10.70 2.33
CA HIS A 184 -0.98 -10.19 2.83
C HIS A 184 -2.14 -11.10 2.45
N LEU A 185 -2.23 -11.54 1.18
CA LEU A 185 -3.27 -12.44 0.71
C LEU A 185 -3.18 -13.82 1.38
N VAL A 186 -1.97 -14.35 1.60
CA VAL A 186 -1.78 -15.59 2.36
C VAL A 186 -2.30 -15.44 3.80
N MET A 187 -1.96 -14.34 4.49
CA MET A 187 -2.46 -14.09 5.84
C MET A 187 -3.99 -13.99 5.88
N VAL A 188 -4.59 -13.34 4.88
CA VAL A 188 -6.05 -13.23 4.75
C VAL A 188 -6.69 -14.60 4.51
N ALA A 189 -6.07 -15.45 3.68
CA ALA A 189 -6.54 -16.80 3.42
C ALA A 189 -6.48 -17.70 4.68
N ILE A 190 -5.44 -17.55 5.50
CA ILE A 190 -5.29 -18.26 6.79
C ILE A 190 -6.34 -17.79 7.81
N VAL A 191 -6.67 -16.48 7.81
CA VAL A 191 -7.61 -15.87 8.77
C VAL A 191 -8.77 -15.18 8.04
N PRO A 192 -9.69 -15.93 7.43
CA PRO A 192 -10.73 -15.39 6.53
C PRO A 192 -11.73 -14.45 7.22
N ARG A 193 -11.83 -14.51 8.56
CA ARG A 193 -12.65 -13.56 9.34
C ARG A 193 -12.22 -12.10 9.10
N THR A 194 -10.93 -11.85 8.85
CA THR A 194 -10.41 -10.51 8.54
C THR A 194 -10.87 -9.99 7.17
N LEU A 195 -11.15 -10.87 6.21
CA LEU A 195 -11.75 -10.49 4.93
C LEU A 195 -13.20 -10.05 5.12
N ILE A 196 -13.96 -10.77 5.95
CA ILE A 196 -15.37 -10.45 6.21
C ILE A 196 -15.50 -9.06 6.83
N THR A 197 -14.60 -8.68 7.74
CA THR A 197 -14.64 -7.35 8.37
C THR A 197 -14.34 -6.21 7.40
N ILE A 198 -13.46 -6.39 6.41
CA ILE A 198 -13.19 -5.35 5.40
C ILE A 198 -14.28 -5.29 4.31
N ILE A 199 -15.06 -6.37 4.11
CA ILE A 199 -16.22 -6.38 3.22
C ILE A 199 -17.44 -5.77 3.94
N ARG A 200 -17.83 -6.34 5.08
CA ARG A 200 -19.11 -6.07 5.76
C ARG A 200 -19.02 -5.05 6.89
N GLY A 201 -17.82 -4.75 7.40
CA GLY A 201 -17.61 -3.84 8.52
C GLY A 201 -17.84 -4.47 9.90
N ARG A 202 -18.27 -5.74 9.95
CA ARG A 202 -18.55 -6.56 11.14
C ARG A 202 -18.25 -8.04 10.84
#